data_AF-A0A5D4RP02-F1
#
_entry.id   AF-A0A5D4RP02-F1
#
_cell.length_a   1.000
_cell.length_b   1.000
_cell.length_c   1.000
_cell.angle_alpha   90.00
_cell.angle_beta   90.00
_cell.angle_gamma   90.00
#
_symmetry.space_group_name_H-M   'P 1'
#
loop_
_entity.id
_entity.type
_entity.pdbx_description
1 polymer ?
#
loop_
_entity_poly.entity_id
_entity_poly.type
_entity_poly.pdbx_seq_one_letter_code
_entity_poly.pdbx_strand_id
1 'polypeptide(L)'
;MKALLEQGPALETIIRGSREYQLLRKLAAEINADPAARQLIEDFRSIHHLLQEKQIRGENLSPADIQKLQVLESGLMQNPKTASYLQAEEQIFQAIQELNMMLARPMDEIYSGV
;
A
#
# COMPACT_ATOMS: atom_id res chain seq x y z
N MET A 1 -7.53 2.27 26.03
CA MET A 1 -7.44 1.23 24.97
C MET A 1 -8.78 0.62 24.59
N LYS A 2 -9.56 0.02 25.50
CA LYS A 2 -10.86 -0.60 25.15
C LYS A 2 -11.82 0.35 24.41
N ALA A 3 -12.03 1.56 24.93
CA ALA A 3 -12.86 2.58 24.29
C ALA A 3 -12.36 3.01 22.89
N LEU A 4 -11.05 2.98 22.64
CA LEU A 4 -10.47 3.27 21.32
C LEU A 4 -10.74 2.13 20.33
N LEU A 5 -10.53 0.88 20.76
CA LEU A 5 -10.78 -0.30 19.92
C LEU A 5 -12.28 -0.47 19.60
N GLU A 6 -13.17 -0.06 20.52
CA GLU A 6 -14.62 -0.02 20.27
C GLU A 6 -15.01 0.96 19.14
N GLN A 7 -14.18 1.95 18.83
CA GLN A 7 -14.38 2.83 17.66
C GLN A 7 -13.86 2.23 16.34
N GLY A 8 -13.06 1.16 16.41
CA GLY A 8 -12.46 0.51 15.24
C GLY A 8 -13.46 0.15 14.13
N PRO A 9 -14.61 -0.50 14.44
CA PRO A 9 -15.63 -0.81 13.44
C PRO A 9 -16.26 0.42 12.77
N ALA A 10 -16.42 1.51 13.52
CA ALA A 10 -16.93 2.77 12.97
C ALA A 10 -15.92 3.37 11.99
N LEU A 11 -14.64 3.35 12.35
CA LEU A 11 -13.54 3.82 11.49
C LEU A 11 -13.41 2.97 10.22
N GLU A 12 -13.52 1.64 10.34
CA GLU A 12 -13.56 0.74 9.19
C GLU A 12 -14.72 1.09 8.24
N THR A 13 -15.91 1.34 8.79
CA THR A 13 -17.09 1.72 8.00
C THR A 13 -16.86 3.04 7.27
N ILE A 14 -16.27 4.04 7.93
CA ILE A 14 -15.93 5.33 7.33
C ILE A 14 -14.92 5.16 6.20
N ILE A 15 -13.85 4.39 6.42
CA ILE A 15 -12.83 4.10 5.39
C ILE A 15 -13.48 3.41 4.20
N ARG A 16 -14.32 2.39 4.43
CA ARG A 16 -15.06 1.72 3.35
C ARG A 16 -15.99 2.66 2.60
N GLY A 17 -16.55 3.67 3.27
CA GLY A 17 -17.40 4.70 2.66
C GLY A 17 -16.62 5.80 1.94
N SER A 18 -15.29 5.87 2.09
CA SER A 18 -14.48 6.95 1.55
C SER A 18 -14.36 6.86 0.02
N ARG A 19 -14.14 8.02 -0.61
CA ARG A 19 -13.95 8.10 -2.06
C ARG A 19 -12.73 7.31 -2.51
N GLU A 20 -11.66 7.37 -1.74
CA GLU A 20 -10.38 6.71 -1.99
C GLU A 20 -10.57 5.19 -2.00
N TYR A 21 -11.25 4.62 -1.00
CA TYR A 21 -11.55 3.19 -0.95
C TYR A 21 -12.43 2.72 -2.11
N GLN A 22 -13.49 3.47 -2.42
CA GLN A 22 -14.37 3.12 -3.53
C GLN A 22 -13.65 3.18 -4.87
N LEU A 23 -12.75 4.16 -5.06
CA LEU A 23 -11.90 4.26 -6.23
C LEU A 23 -10.94 3.08 -6.34
N LEU A 24 -10.20 2.75 -5.27
CA LEU A 24 -9.30 1.60 -5.27
C LEU A 24 -10.05 0.30 -5.56
N ARG A 25 -11.21 0.09 -4.95
CA ARG A 25 -12.05 -1.09 -5.19
C ARG A 25 -12.48 -1.19 -6.65
N LYS A 26 -12.87 -0.08 -7.28
CA LYS A 26 -13.24 -0.03 -8.69
C LYS A 26 -12.04 -0.41 -9.57
N LEU A 27 -10.89 0.23 -9.36
CA LEU A 27 -9.67 -0.02 -10.13
C LEU A 27 -9.18 -1.45 -9.96
N ALA A 28 -9.28 -2.01 -8.75
CA ALA A 28 -8.96 -3.42 -8.50
C ALA A 28 -9.83 -4.37 -9.34
N ALA A 29 -11.12 -4.07 -9.49
CA ALA A 29 -12.00 -4.84 -10.36
C ALA A 29 -11.60 -4.72 -11.85
N GLU A 30 -11.20 -3.53 -12.29
CA GLU A 30 -10.71 -3.30 -13.66
C GLU A 30 -9.39 -4.03 -13.95
N ILE A 31 -8.47 -4.07 -12.99
CA ILE A 31 -7.24 -4.87 -13.07
C ILE A 31 -7.57 -6.36 -13.16
N ASN A 32 -8.47 -6.86 -12.30
CA ASN A 32 -8.83 -8.27 -12.29
C ASN A 32 -9.50 -8.74 -13.60
N ALA A 33 -10.17 -7.82 -14.30
CA ALA A 33 -10.78 -8.08 -15.60
C ALA A 33 -9.79 -8.02 -16.78
N ASP A 34 -8.55 -7.57 -16.55
CA ASP A 34 -7.50 -7.43 -17.57
C ASP A 34 -6.32 -8.34 -17.25
N PRO A 35 -6.18 -9.50 -17.93
CA PRO A 35 -5.12 -10.47 -17.65
C PRO A 35 -3.70 -9.87 -17.73
N ALA A 36 -3.46 -8.93 -18.64
CA ALA A 36 -2.14 -8.32 -18.80
C ALA A 36 -1.83 -7.36 -17.64
N ALA A 37 -2.79 -6.53 -17.25
CA ALA A 37 -2.64 -5.64 -16.11
C ALA A 37 -2.51 -6.42 -14.79
N ARG A 38 -3.28 -7.50 -14.64
CA ARG A 38 -3.22 -8.40 -13.48
C ARG A 38 -1.84 -9.04 -13.35
N GLN A 39 -1.29 -9.57 -14.44
CA GLN A 39 0.03 -10.19 -14.43
C GLN A 39 1.11 -9.20 -13.97
N LEU A 40 1.09 -7.96 -14.47
CA LEU A 40 2.06 -6.93 -14.06
C LEU A 40 2.00 -6.66 -12.54
N ILE A 41 0.80 -6.59 -11.97
CA ILE A 41 0.61 -6.38 -10.53
C ILE A 41 1.05 -7.60 -9.71
N GLU A 42 0.76 -8.82 -10.18
CA GLU A 42 1.18 -10.06 -9.52
C GLU A 42 2.70 -10.22 -9.53
N ASP A 43 3.36 -9.92 -10.65
CA ASP A 43 4.82 -9.94 -10.78
C ASP A 43 5.47 -8.91 -9.85
N PHE A 44 4.90 -7.70 -9.80
CA PHE A 44 5.35 -6.64 -8.90
C PHE A 44 5.23 -7.03 -7.42
N ARG A 45 4.08 -7.60 -7.00
CA ARG A 45 3.89 -8.09 -5.63
C ARG A 45 4.87 -9.20 -5.28
N SER A 46 5.11 -10.12 -6.22
CA SER A 46 6.02 -11.23 -6.02
C SER A 46 7.46 -10.77 -5.83
N ILE A 47 7.94 -9.80 -6.63
CA ILE A 47 9.27 -9.25 -6.42
C ILE A 47 9.35 -8.49 -5.11
N HIS A 48 8.36 -7.65 -4.76
CA HIS A 48 8.36 -6.93 -3.47
C HIS A 48 8.44 -7.87 -2.28
N HIS A 49 7.68 -8.95 -2.29
CA HIS A 49 7.72 -9.96 -1.24
C HIS A 49 9.10 -10.63 -1.15
N LEU A 50 9.66 -11.06 -2.29
CA LEU A 50 10.99 -11.66 -2.33
C LEU A 50 12.07 -10.70 -1.78
N LEU A 51 12.03 -9.43 -2.15
CA LEU A 51 12.98 -8.42 -1.67
C LEU A 51 12.83 -8.18 -0.17
N GLN A 52 11.60 -8.10 0.33
CA GLN A 52 11.31 -7.97 1.75
C GLN A 52 11.84 -9.17 2.55
N GLU A 53 11.63 -10.38 2.06
CA GLU A 53 12.17 -11.58 2.68
C GLU A 53 13.69 -11.58 2.74
N LYS A 54 14.36 -11.21 1.63
CA LYS A 54 15.82 -11.09 1.58
C LYS A 54 16.32 -10.12 2.64
N GLN A 55 15.66 -8.97 2.77
CA GLN A 55 16.00 -7.96 3.78
C GLN A 55 15.83 -8.51 5.21
N ILE A 56 14.75 -9.26 5.48
CA ILE A 56 14.54 -9.92 6.78
C ILE A 56 15.64 -10.95 7.08
N ARG A 57 16.07 -11.71 6.06
CA ARG A 57 17.16 -12.70 6.19
C ARG A 57 18.54 -12.07 6.27
N GLY A 58 18.66 -10.75 6.13
CA GLY A 58 19.94 -10.04 6.06
C GLY A 58 20.73 -10.34 4.77
N GLU A 59 20.05 -10.82 3.73
CA GLU A 59 20.64 -11.06 2.42
C GLU A 59 20.74 -9.75 1.64
N ASN A 60 21.88 -9.51 1.00
CA ASN A 60 22.06 -8.36 0.13
C ASN A 60 21.20 -8.48 -1.13
N LEU A 61 20.55 -7.38 -1.52
CA LEU A 61 19.87 -7.30 -2.81
C LEU A 61 20.91 -7.27 -3.94
N SER A 62 20.76 -8.16 -4.92
CA SER A 62 21.67 -8.19 -6.06
C SER A 62 21.32 -7.08 -7.06
N PRO A 63 22.26 -6.65 -7.92
CA PRO A 63 21.96 -5.72 -9.01
C PRO A 63 20.85 -6.22 -9.94
N ALA A 64 20.77 -7.54 -10.16
CA ALA A 64 19.72 -8.16 -10.97
C ALA A 64 18.33 -8.03 -10.31
N ASP A 65 18.25 -8.13 -8.99
CA ASP A 65 17.01 -7.93 -8.24
C ASP A 65 16.49 -6.50 -8.41
N ILE A 66 17.39 -5.51 -8.25
CA ILE A 66 17.08 -4.09 -8.41
C ILE A 66 16.64 -3.79 -9.84
N GLN A 67 17.37 -4.32 -10.83
CA GLN A 67 17.01 -4.12 -12.24
C GLN A 67 15.65 -4.73 -12.58
N LYS A 68 15.35 -5.92 -12.06
CA LYS A 68 14.05 -6.56 -12.25
C LYS A 68 12.91 -5.74 -11.65
N LEU A 69 13.11 -5.19 -10.46
CA LEU A 69 12.15 -4.27 -9.83
C LEU A 69 11.90 -3.04 -10.71
N GLN A 70 12.95 -2.36 -11.16
CA GLN A 70 12.84 -1.16 -11.99
C GLN A 70 12.09 -1.40 -13.31
N VAL A 71 12.32 -2.55 -13.96
CA VAL A 71 11.59 -2.93 -15.19
C VAL A 71 10.10 -3.13 -14.90
N LEU A 72 9.77 -3.79 -13.79
CA LEU A 72 8.38 -4.03 -13.39
C LEU A 72 7.68 -2.72 -13.03
N GLU A 73 8.33 -1.84 -12.27
CA GLU A 73 7.83 -0.48 -11.97
C GLU A 73 7.57 0.30 -13.26
N SER A 74 8.52 0.28 -14.20
CA SER A 74 8.37 0.96 -15.49
C SER A 74 7.20 0.41 -16.31
N GLY A 75 6.99 -0.92 -16.29
CA GLY A 75 5.86 -1.56 -16.96
C GLY A 75 4.51 -1.18 -16.35
N LEU A 76 4.45 -1.12 -15.01
CA LEU A 76 3.27 -0.68 -14.28
C LEU A 76 2.90 0.78 -14.55
N MET A 77 3.90 1.66 -14.65
CA MET A 77 3.67 3.08 -14.93
C MET A 77 3.25 3.34 -16.39
N GLN A 78 3.69 2.49 -17.33
CA GLN A 78 3.32 2.59 -18.75
C GLN A 78 1.89 2.10 -19.04
N ASN A 79 1.36 1.17 -18.24
CA ASN A 79 -0.03 0.73 -18.38
C ASN A 79 -0.96 1.66 -17.57
N PRO A 80 -1.90 2.39 -18.22
CA PRO A 80 -2.73 3.38 -17.53
C PRO A 80 -3.60 2.80 -16.41
N LYS A 81 -4.02 1.54 -16.53
CA LYS A 81 -4.85 0.88 -15.50
C LYS A 81 -4.04 0.58 -14.26
N THR A 82 -2.83 0.02 -14.43
CA THR A 82 -1.94 -0.30 -13.31
C THR A 82 -1.40 0.97 -12.66
N ALA A 83 -1.06 1.99 -13.45
CA ALA A 83 -0.66 3.30 -12.91
C ALA A 83 -1.77 3.93 -12.07
N SER A 84 -3.02 3.94 -12.56
CA SER A 84 -4.17 4.45 -11.81
C SER A 84 -4.41 3.66 -10.52
N TYR A 85 -4.30 2.33 -10.60
CA TYR A 85 -4.43 1.44 -9.44
C TYR A 85 -3.39 1.77 -8.36
N LEU A 86 -2.12 1.89 -8.73
CA LEU A 86 -1.03 2.21 -7.80
C LEU A 86 -1.21 3.59 -7.15
N GLN A 87 -1.63 4.59 -7.92
CA GLN A 87 -1.90 5.92 -7.39
C GLN A 87 -3.05 5.89 -6.36
N ALA A 88 -4.12 5.16 -6.63
CA ALA A 88 -5.23 5.01 -5.70
C ALA A 88 -4.82 4.23 -4.43
N GLU A 89 -3.95 3.23 -4.57
CA GLU A 89 -3.38 2.46 -3.46
C GLU A 89 -2.51 3.35 -2.56
N GLU A 90 -1.66 4.20 -3.16
CA GLU A 90 -0.84 5.19 -2.44
C GLU A 90 -1.71 6.19 -1.68
N GLN A 91 -2.77 6.73 -2.29
CA GLN A 91 -3.67 7.68 -1.63
C GLN A 91 -4.31 7.12 -0.36
N ILE A 92 -4.78 5.87 -0.40
CA ILE A 92 -5.31 5.20 0.80
C ILE A 92 -4.21 4.99 1.82
N PHE A 93 -3.04 4.53 1.39
CA PHE A 93 -1.92 4.30 2.30
C PHE A 93 -1.55 5.58 3.05
N GLN A 94 -1.42 6.71 2.36
CA GLN A 94 -1.12 8.01 2.97
C GLN A 94 -2.20 8.41 3.99
N ALA A 95 -3.48 8.29 3.65
CA ALA A 95 -4.58 8.60 4.58
C ALA A 95 -4.53 7.73 5.85
N ILE A 96 -4.20 6.44 5.70
CA ILE A 96 -4.04 5.52 6.83
C ILE A 96 -2.79 5.89 7.66
N GLN A 97 -1.69 6.28 7.03
CA GLN A 97 -0.49 6.74 7.74
C GLN A 97 -0.77 8.01 8.56
N GLU A 98 -1.45 9.00 7.97
CA GLU A 98 -1.86 10.22 8.68
C GLU A 98 -2.74 9.89 9.89
N LEU A 99 -3.69 8.97 9.73
CA LEU A 99 -4.53 8.48 10.82
C LEU A 99 -3.69 7.80 11.92
N ASN A 100 -2.74 6.94 11.55
CA ASN A 100 -1.84 6.29 12.51
C ASN A 100 -1.00 7.31 13.29
N MET A 101 -0.49 8.34 12.60
CA MET A 101 0.22 9.44 13.26
C MET A 101 -0.69 10.17 14.24
N MET A 102 -1.94 10.49 13.85
CA MET A 102 -2.91 11.12 14.77
C MET A 102 -3.19 10.27 16.01
N LEU A 103 -3.28 8.95 15.87
CA LEU A 103 -3.47 8.02 16.98
C LEU A 103 -2.23 7.94 17.89
N ALA A 104 -1.04 8.15 17.34
CA ALA A 104 0.23 8.14 18.09
C ALA A 104 0.55 9.46 18.81
N ARG A 105 0.02 10.61 18.35
CA ARG A 105 0.30 11.93 18.93
C ARG A 105 0.22 12.02 20.46
N PRO A 106 -0.79 11.43 21.15
CA PRO A 106 -0.84 11.50 22.61
C PRO A 106 0.38 10.86 23.29
N MET A 107 1.02 9.88 22.67
CA MET A 107 2.26 9.29 23.16
C MET A 107 3.44 10.22 22.85
N ASP A 108 3.50 10.78 21.65
CA ASP A 108 4.56 11.72 21.25
C ASP A 108 4.61 12.94 22.16
N GLU A 109 3.46 13.45 22.62
CA GLU A 109 3.37 14.57 23.56
C GLU A 109 4.03 14.27 24.92
N ILE A 110 3.94 13.02 25.38
CA ILE A 110 4.58 12.58 26.62
C ILE A 110 6.10 12.53 26.46
N TYR A 111 6.60 12.06 25.31
CA TYR A 111 8.03 11.93 25.03
C TYR A 111 8.70 13.23 24.54
N SER A 112 7.91 14.18 24.02
CA SER A 112 8.39 15.50 23.59
C SER A 112 8.49 16.50 24.75
N GLY A 113 7.91 16.17 25.91
CA GLY A 113 7.98 16.95 27.14
C GLY A 113 9.08 16.51 28.12
N VAL A 114 9.97 15.61 27.70
CA VAL A 114 11.14 15.12 28.47
C VAL A 114 12.42 15.64 27.84
#